data_AF-A0A9P8RME5-F1
#
_entry.id   AF-A0A9P8RME5-F1
#
_cell.length_a   1.000
_cell.length_b   1.000
_cell.length_c   1.000
_cell.angle_alpha   90.00
_cell.angle_beta   90.00
_cell.angle_gamma   90.00
#
_symmetry.space_group_name_H-M   'P 1'
#
loop_
_entity.id
_entity.type
_entity.pdbx_description
1 polymer ?
#
loop_
_entity_poly.entity_id
_entity_poly.type
_entity_poly.pdbx_seq_one_letter_code
_entity_poly.pdbx_strand_id
1 'polypeptide(L)'
;MDNFTVSTSWVAPGIDALNSSSENCNVGAAWIGTAIKGLTSDDLRNNVPLGLTLNYLRTLVPSNWPTTTDTDLFAWYTEYLTSPDNAQGNYTLEYILSLPLVHCHKEICTTMDWEGDPDVSGEGMIVSYYLAAVLATIYFAILVWTIVGRYDVPWTHHKIAKRGLSAVQESSNTFLDAALIFAVAMLGAATVRLYVLMTNQNEDRSTYATIGSVSMSAFSLFPALILQAVTDGQRTHILRQVLWFVAISLTIAVEIMYRTTYHAPGSRQDDPNASCADGKLQKAWLAFCEDAAIRRQLELGLTMAHIILGLQCLWWLYYLLVTITPKHWHERQGQTMFGQFFAHCRRWMRALDGIICLALMWTLLVLFRRYRSSIQDSTGYSDTDSTWTFGQVLALATWAPVFMDLVGILIYGPEKGLDKKISDNYRIVPADESRATTIEKSTYGPLHAQNV
;
A
#
# COMPACT_ATOMS: atom_id res chain seq x y z
N MET A 1 -32.31 -5.53 -36.17
CA MET A 1 -33.70 -5.35 -35.68
C MET A 1 -34.43 -4.56 -36.75
N ASP A 2 -35.53 -5.08 -37.28
CA ASP A 2 -36.41 -4.31 -38.17
C ASP A 2 -36.90 -3.06 -37.43
N ASN A 3 -37.04 -1.93 -38.12
CA ASN A 3 -37.47 -0.65 -37.56
C ASN A 3 -38.92 -0.75 -37.04
N PHE A 4 -39.09 -1.27 -35.81
CA PHE A 4 -40.35 -1.22 -35.09
C PHE A 4 -40.58 0.22 -34.64
N THR A 5 -41.49 0.91 -35.32
CA THR A 5 -42.01 2.20 -34.88
C THR A 5 -43.24 1.93 -34.02
N VAL A 6 -43.14 2.18 -32.72
CA VAL A 6 -44.28 2.12 -31.80
C VAL A 6 -44.89 3.52 -31.74
N SER A 7 -46.07 3.72 -32.32
CA SER A 7 -46.78 5.00 -32.27
C SER A 7 -47.75 5.04 -31.09
N THR A 8 -47.67 6.07 -30.25
CA THR A 8 -48.62 6.30 -29.16
C THR A 8 -49.23 7.69 -29.27
N SER A 9 -50.40 7.90 -28.66
CA SER A 9 -51.04 9.23 -28.60
C SER A 9 -50.53 10.10 -27.44
N TRP A 10 -49.63 9.56 -26.62
CA TRP A 10 -49.07 10.25 -25.47
C TRP A 10 -47.92 11.18 -25.90
N VAL A 11 -47.89 12.38 -25.33
CA VAL A 11 -46.83 13.37 -25.59
C VAL A 11 -45.93 13.42 -24.37
N ALA A 12 -44.64 13.13 -24.58
CA ALA A 12 -43.66 13.17 -23.52
C ALA A 12 -43.45 14.58 -22.95
N PRO A 13 -43.14 14.71 -21.65
CA PRO A 13 -42.73 15.99 -21.07
C PRO A 13 -41.45 16.50 -21.73
N GLY A 14 -41.37 17.82 -21.91
CA GLY A 14 -40.13 18.47 -22.29
C GLY A 14 -39.07 18.35 -21.18
N ILE A 15 -37.79 18.51 -21.53
CA ILE A 15 -36.66 18.39 -20.60
C ILE A 15 -36.85 19.25 -19.35
N ASP A 16 -37.30 20.49 -19.52
CA ASP A 16 -37.53 21.44 -18.43
C ASP A 16 -38.66 21.04 -17.48
N ALA A 17 -39.53 20.13 -17.92
CA ALA A 17 -40.61 19.60 -17.12
C ALA A 17 -40.24 18.29 -16.41
N LEU A 18 -39.11 17.64 -16.72
CA LEU A 18 -38.74 16.38 -16.09
C LEU A 18 -38.49 16.54 -14.59
N ASN A 19 -38.89 15.55 -13.81
CA ASN A 19 -38.60 15.51 -12.39
C ASN A 19 -37.12 15.21 -12.15
N SER A 20 -36.37 16.23 -11.71
CA SER A 20 -34.95 16.13 -11.36
C SER A 20 -34.69 15.91 -9.86
N SER A 21 -35.74 15.57 -9.10
CA SER A 21 -35.63 15.31 -7.67
C SER A 21 -34.66 14.16 -7.36
N SER A 22 -33.77 14.38 -6.39
CA SER A 22 -32.87 13.37 -5.82
C SER A 22 -33.60 12.26 -5.06
N GLU A 23 -34.91 12.37 -4.85
CA GLU A 23 -35.71 11.38 -4.12
C GLU A 23 -35.73 10.00 -4.78
N ASN A 24 -35.44 9.91 -6.09
CA ASN A 24 -35.48 8.66 -6.85
C ASN A 24 -34.08 8.09 -7.19
N CYS A 25 -33.05 8.50 -6.45
CA CYS A 25 -31.67 8.09 -6.74
C CYS A 25 -31.45 6.58 -6.78
N ASN A 26 -32.17 5.79 -5.98
CA ASN A 26 -32.05 4.33 -6.02
C ASN A 26 -32.42 3.73 -7.40
N VAL A 27 -33.48 4.25 -8.03
CA VAL A 27 -33.96 3.73 -9.33
C VAL A 27 -33.05 4.22 -10.47
N GLY A 28 -32.70 5.51 -10.44
CA GLY A 28 -31.77 6.09 -11.41
C GLY A 28 -30.38 5.46 -11.34
N ALA A 29 -29.87 5.23 -10.13
CA ALA A 29 -28.59 4.57 -9.91
C ALA A 29 -28.59 3.11 -10.38
N ALA A 30 -29.64 2.34 -10.06
CA ALA A 30 -29.75 0.96 -10.53
C ALA A 30 -29.79 0.90 -12.07
N TRP A 31 -30.52 1.83 -12.70
CA TRP A 31 -30.61 1.91 -14.16
C TRP A 31 -29.27 2.27 -14.81
N ILE A 32 -28.64 3.38 -14.39
CA ILE A 32 -27.37 3.83 -14.97
C ILE A 32 -26.22 2.90 -14.61
N GLY A 33 -26.19 2.33 -13.39
CA GLY A 33 -25.19 1.34 -12.99
C GLY A 33 -25.26 0.10 -13.87
N THR A 34 -26.48 -0.38 -14.18
CA THR A 34 -26.68 -1.48 -15.13
C THR A 34 -26.30 -1.08 -16.56
N ALA A 35 -26.60 0.16 -16.97
CA ALA A 35 -26.20 0.68 -18.28
C ALA A 35 -24.67 0.76 -18.41
N ILE A 36 -23.97 1.22 -17.37
CA ILE A 36 -22.51 1.30 -17.32
C ILE A 36 -21.89 -0.10 -17.30
N LYS A 37 -22.45 -1.04 -16.53
CA LYS A 37 -22.06 -2.45 -16.61
C LYS A 37 -22.32 -3.02 -18.00
N GLY A 38 -23.38 -2.59 -18.69
CA GLY A 38 -23.74 -2.99 -20.05
C GLY A 38 -22.88 -2.37 -21.15
N LEU A 39 -22.19 -1.24 -20.91
CA LEU A 39 -21.18 -0.64 -21.79
C LEU A 39 -20.02 -1.61 -22.11
N THR A 40 -19.92 -2.69 -21.33
CA THR A 40 -18.94 -3.74 -21.51
C THR A 40 -19.11 -4.47 -22.84
N SER A 41 -20.36 -4.68 -23.28
CA SER A 41 -20.62 -5.20 -24.62
C SER A 41 -21.00 -4.06 -25.55
N ASP A 42 -20.69 -4.18 -26.84
CA ASP A 42 -20.82 -3.12 -27.85
C ASP A 42 -22.25 -2.58 -28.07
N ASP A 43 -23.21 -2.93 -27.21
CA ASP A 43 -24.62 -2.61 -27.35
C ASP A 43 -25.27 -2.11 -26.05
N LEU A 44 -24.90 -0.88 -25.65
CA LEU A 44 -25.61 -0.07 -24.65
C LEU A 44 -27.14 -0.15 -24.77
N ARG A 45 -27.65 -0.31 -26.01
CA ARG A 45 -29.07 -0.21 -26.33
C ARG A 45 -29.86 -1.46 -25.93
N ASN A 46 -29.18 -2.60 -25.75
CA ASN A 46 -29.84 -3.89 -25.52
C ASN A 46 -29.62 -4.49 -24.14
N ASN A 47 -28.78 -3.89 -23.29
CA ASN A 47 -28.33 -4.56 -22.05
C ASN A 47 -29.00 -4.11 -20.77
N VAL A 48 -29.74 -3.01 -20.77
CA VAL A 48 -30.49 -2.61 -19.57
C VAL A 48 -31.83 -3.33 -19.56
N PRO A 49 -32.15 -4.12 -18.52
CA PRO A 49 -33.45 -4.76 -18.40
C PRO A 49 -34.58 -3.74 -18.58
N LEU A 50 -35.52 -4.04 -19.48
CA LEU A 50 -36.63 -3.14 -19.80
C LEU A 50 -37.39 -2.65 -18.55
N GLY A 51 -37.57 -3.53 -17.56
CA GLY A 51 -38.20 -3.16 -16.29
C GLY A 51 -37.47 -2.06 -15.53
N LEU A 52 -36.12 -2.06 -15.51
CA LEU A 52 -35.33 -0.99 -14.88
C LEU A 52 -35.48 0.32 -15.65
N THR A 53 -35.45 0.25 -16.99
CA THR A 53 -35.66 1.42 -17.85
C THR A 53 -37.03 2.05 -17.65
N LEU A 54 -38.10 1.25 -17.68
CA LEU A 54 -39.46 1.73 -17.48
C LEU A 54 -39.67 2.31 -16.07
N ASN A 55 -39.11 1.67 -15.05
CA ASN A 55 -39.18 2.20 -13.69
C ASN A 55 -38.46 3.53 -13.56
N TYR A 56 -37.27 3.67 -14.15
CA TYR A 56 -36.54 4.95 -14.13
C TYR A 56 -37.30 6.04 -14.90
N LEU A 57 -37.76 5.77 -16.12
CA LEU A 57 -38.52 6.75 -16.91
C LEU A 57 -39.79 7.20 -16.19
N ARG A 58 -40.48 6.29 -15.49
CA ARG A 58 -41.65 6.62 -14.67
C ARG A 58 -41.32 7.60 -13.55
N THR A 59 -40.11 7.54 -12.97
CA THR A 59 -39.68 8.52 -11.95
C THR A 59 -39.39 9.91 -12.50
N LEU A 60 -39.06 10.01 -13.80
CA LEU A 60 -38.80 11.28 -14.47
C LEU A 60 -40.08 12.02 -14.89
N VAL A 61 -41.20 11.30 -15.07
CA VAL A 61 -42.48 11.89 -15.46
C VAL A 61 -43.12 12.63 -14.27
N PRO A 62 -43.45 13.92 -14.39
CA PRO A 62 -44.09 14.68 -13.32
C PRO A 62 -45.45 14.12 -12.91
N SER A 63 -45.80 14.25 -11.64
CA SER A 63 -47.08 13.81 -11.11
C SER A 63 -48.30 14.54 -11.71
N ASN A 64 -48.11 15.73 -12.28
CA ASN A 64 -49.14 16.49 -12.99
C ASN A 64 -49.26 16.16 -14.48
N TRP A 65 -48.46 15.20 -14.99
CA TRP A 65 -48.52 14.75 -16.38
C TRP A 65 -49.62 13.69 -16.57
N PRO A 66 -50.21 13.53 -17.77
CA PRO A 66 -51.16 12.46 -18.05
C PRO A 66 -50.60 11.08 -17.68
N THR A 67 -51.45 10.20 -17.14
CA THR A 67 -51.08 8.84 -16.72
C THR A 67 -50.42 8.07 -17.85
N THR A 68 -49.21 7.58 -17.61
CA THR A 68 -48.40 6.87 -18.60
C THR A 68 -48.59 5.36 -18.52
N THR A 69 -48.74 4.71 -19.67
CA THR A 69 -48.64 3.25 -19.76
C THR A 69 -47.19 2.83 -20.00
N ASP A 70 -46.84 1.57 -19.71
CA ASP A 70 -45.50 1.03 -20.01
C ASP A 70 -45.18 1.11 -21.52
N THR A 71 -46.21 0.98 -22.37
CA THR A 71 -46.07 1.13 -23.83
C THR A 71 -45.70 2.56 -24.23
N ASP A 72 -46.27 3.58 -23.56
CA ASP A 72 -45.93 4.99 -23.80
C ASP A 72 -44.47 5.28 -23.42
N LEU A 73 -44.04 4.82 -22.25
CA LEU A 73 -42.66 5.00 -21.77
C LEU A 73 -41.65 4.24 -22.63
N PHE A 74 -42.01 3.04 -23.09
CA PHE A 74 -41.16 2.28 -24.01
C PHE A 74 -41.05 2.96 -25.37
N ALA A 75 -42.16 3.42 -25.94
CA ALA A 75 -42.17 4.15 -27.21
C ALA A 75 -41.26 5.39 -27.10
N TRP A 76 -41.41 6.16 -26.02
CA TRP A 76 -40.58 7.31 -25.71
C TRP A 76 -39.08 6.98 -25.65
N TYR A 77 -38.71 5.91 -24.96
CA TYR A 77 -37.33 5.43 -24.91
C TYR A 77 -36.78 5.02 -26.28
N THR A 78 -37.56 4.26 -27.05
CA THR A 78 -37.15 3.75 -28.36
C THR A 78 -37.05 4.83 -29.42
N GLU A 79 -37.86 5.89 -29.34
CA GLU A 79 -37.79 7.06 -30.23
C GLU A 79 -36.41 7.73 -30.12
N TYR A 80 -35.88 7.86 -28.90
CA TYR A 80 -34.54 8.38 -28.68
C TYR A 80 -33.43 7.47 -29.20
N LEU A 81 -33.58 6.16 -29.03
CA LEU A 81 -32.56 5.20 -29.49
C LEU A 81 -32.50 5.09 -31.02
N THR A 82 -33.65 5.24 -31.69
CA THR A 82 -33.76 5.02 -33.15
C THR A 82 -33.54 6.29 -33.99
N SER A 83 -33.51 7.48 -33.38
CA SER A 83 -33.33 8.75 -34.09
C SER A 83 -32.05 9.51 -33.70
N PRO A 84 -30.85 8.93 -33.91
CA PRO A 84 -29.57 9.58 -33.57
C PRO A 84 -29.27 10.84 -34.39
N ASP A 85 -29.91 11.02 -35.55
CA ASP A 85 -29.72 12.19 -36.41
C ASP A 85 -30.53 13.41 -35.94
N ASN A 86 -31.47 13.23 -35.02
CA ASN A 86 -32.23 14.32 -34.43
C ASN A 86 -31.44 14.95 -33.27
N ALA A 87 -30.86 16.13 -33.51
CA ALA A 87 -30.11 16.88 -32.48
C ALA A 87 -30.87 16.99 -31.15
N GLN A 88 -32.18 17.23 -31.20
CA GLN A 88 -33.05 17.31 -30.01
C GLN A 88 -33.17 15.99 -29.24
N GLY A 89 -33.17 14.85 -29.94
CA GLY A 89 -33.20 13.52 -29.33
C GLY A 89 -31.92 13.23 -28.56
N ASN A 90 -30.77 13.59 -29.15
CA ASN A 90 -29.46 13.45 -28.49
C ASN A 90 -29.38 14.29 -27.20
N TYR A 91 -29.82 15.55 -27.21
CA TYR A 91 -29.84 16.38 -26.01
C TYR A 91 -30.72 15.80 -24.90
N THR A 92 -31.87 15.23 -25.25
CA THR A 92 -32.78 14.66 -24.24
C THR A 92 -32.21 13.39 -23.63
N LEU A 93 -31.64 12.49 -24.46
CA LEU A 93 -30.99 11.28 -23.98
C LEU A 93 -29.77 11.59 -23.10
N GLU A 94 -28.94 12.55 -23.52
CA GLU A 94 -27.81 13.02 -22.73
C GLU A 94 -28.27 13.58 -21.39
N TYR A 95 -29.34 14.38 -21.37
CA TYR A 95 -29.93 14.87 -20.13
C TYR A 95 -30.40 13.73 -19.21
N ILE A 96 -31.17 12.76 -19.74
CA ILE A 96 -31.68 11.59 -19.02
C ILE A 96 -30.55 10.74 -18.43
N LEU A 97 -29.45 10.59 -19.17
CA LEU A 97 -28.25 9.87 -18.72
C LEU A 97 -27.46 10.67 -17.67
N SER A 98 -27.40 12.00 -17.82
CA SER A 98 -26.64 12.87 -16.92
C SER A 98 -27.27 13.05 -15.54
N LEU A 99 -28.60 12.95 -15.45
CA LEU A 99 -29.35 13.29 -14.23
C LEU A 99 -28.95 12.40 -13.03
N PRO A 100 -28.88 11.06 -13.14
CA PRO A 100 -28.38 10.23 -12.07
C PRO A 100 -26.89 10.47 -11.82
N LEU A 101 -26.09 10.66 -12.88
CA LEU A 101 -24.64 10.86 -12.76
C LEU A 101 -24.30 12.11 -11.92
N VAL A 102 -25.08 13.17 -12.04
CA VAL A 102 -24.88 14.42 -11.31
C VAL A 102 -25.46 14.36 -9.90
N HIS A 103 -26.68 13.83 -9.75
CA HIS A 103 -27.43 13.94 -8.48
C HIS A 103 -27.34 12.71 -7.58
N CYS A 104 -26.95 11.55 -8.10
CA CYS A 104 -27.04 10.25 -7.44
C CYS A 104 -25.71 9.50 -7.41
N HIS A 105 -24.58 10.23 -7.40
CA HIS A 105 -23.24 9.64 -7.47
C HIS A 105 -23.03 8.55 -6.40
N LYS A 106 -23.47 8.77 -5.17
CA LYS A 106 -23.28 7.81 -4.06
C LYS A 106 -24.01 6.49 -4.33
N GLU A 107 -25.28 6.55 -4.70
CA GLU A 107 -26.08 5.37 -5.02
C GLU A 107 -25.51 4.64 -6.24
N ILE A 108 -25.07 5.37 -7.27
CA ILE A 108 -24.44 4.79 -8.46
C ILE A 108 -23.20 3.98 -8.06
N CYS A 109 -22.34 4.52 -7.20
CA CYS A 109 -21.13 3.84 -6.76
C CYS A 109 -21.41 2.53 -6.02
N THR A 110 -22.52 2.43 -5.29
CA THR A 110 -22.95 1.17 -4.65
C THR A 110 -23.49 0.14 -5.63
N THR A 111 -23.96 0.56 -6.81
CA THR A 111 -24.48 -0.35 -7.84
C THR A 111 -23.40 -0.85 -8.79
N MET A 112 -22.27 -0.17 -8.90
CA MET A 112 -21.11 -0.68 -9.60
C MET A 112 -20.44 -1.71 -8.67
N ASP A 113 -20.61 -3.01 -8.96
CA ASP A 113 -20.07 -4.12 -8.17
C ASP A 113 -18.54 -4.04 -8.19
N TRP A 114 -17.99 -3.21 -7.32
CA TRP A 114 -16.57 -2.96 -7.21
C TRP A 114 -16.05 -3.80 -6.05
N GLU A 115 -15.05 -4.62 -6.31
CA GLU A 115 -14.46 -5.48 -5.31
C GLU A 115 -13.04 -5.05 -4.96
N GLY A 116 -12.82 -4.88 -3.66
CA GLY A 116 -11.50 -4.66 -3.07
C GLY A 116 -10.66 -5.92 -3.10
N ASP A 117 -9.36 -5.75 -2.86
CA ASP A 117 -8.48 -6.90 -2.66
C ASP A 117 -8.27 -7.14 -1.16
N PRO A 118 -8.81 -8.23 -0.60
CA PRO A 118 -8.69 -8.51 0.82
C PRO A 118 -7.22 -8.79 1.22
N ASP A 119 -6.37 -9.26 0.31
CA ASP A 119 -4.96 -9.58 0.60
C ASP A 119 -4.06 -8.35 0.69
N VAL A 120 -4.54 -7.16 0.32
CA VAL A 120 -3.83 -5.88 0.48
C VAL A 120 -4.56 -4.96 1.43
N SER A 121 -5.87 -4.83 1.25
CA SER A 121 -6.68 -3.84 1.96
C SER A 121 -7.52 -4.44 3.07
N GLY A 122 -7.68 -5.76 3.13
CA GLY A 122 -8.53 -6.42 4.11
C GLY A 122 -8.09 -6.17 5.56
N GLU A 123 -9.03 -6.36 6.48
CA GLU A 123 -8.85 -5.98 7.90
C GLU A 123 -7.61 -6.60 8.54
N GLY A 124 -7.32 -7.89 8.26
CA GLY A 124 -6.13 -8.55 8.79
C GLY A 124 -4.81 -7.92 8.30
N MET A 125 -4.76 -7.44 7.05
CA MET A 125 -3.60 -6.72 6.54
C MET A 125 -3.44 -5.35 7.18
N ILE A 126 -4.55 -4.62 7.36
CA ILE A 126 -4.54 -3.32 8.06
C ILE A 126 -3.98 -3.49 9.48
N VAL A 127 -4.42 -4.52 10.22
CA VAL A 127 -3.87 -4.83 11.54
C VAL A 127 -2.37 -5.12 11.46
N SER A 128 -1.91 -5.90 10.48
CA SER A 128 -0.48 -6.19 10.29
C SER A 128 0.34 -4.92 10.00
N TYR A 129 -0.17 -4.00 9.19
CA TYR A 129 0.50 -2.72 8.91
C TYR A 129 0.62 -1.84 10.16
N TYR A 130 -0.46 -1.74 10.94
CA TYR A 130 -0.42 -1.02 12.22
C TYR A 130 0.54 -1.66 13.22
N LEU A 131 0.57 -2.99 13.29
CA LEU A 131 1.47 -3.72 14.15
C LEU A 131 2.94 -3.45 13.78
N ALA A 132 3.27 -3.51 12.50
CA ALA A 132 4.61 -3.17 11.98
C ALA A 132 4.99 -1.72 12.31
N ALA A 133 4.08 -0.77 12.07
CA ALA A 133 4.32 0.66 12.31
C ALA A 133 4.52 0.99 13.79
N VAL A 134 3.67 0.43 14.67
CA VAL A 134 3.75 0.63 16.12
C VAL A 134 5.03 0.02 16.67
N LEU A 135 5.37 -1.21 16.29
CA LEU A 135 6.62 -1.85 16.71
C LEU A 135 7.84 -1.06 16.22
N ALA A 136 7.87 -0.64 14.95
CA ALA A 136 8.97 0.16 14.41
C ALA A 136 9.14 1.48 15.18
N THR A 137 8.02 2.14 15.52
CA THR A 137 8.03 3.39 16.31
C THR A 137 8.59 3.18 17.71
N ILE A 138 8.17 2.11 18.40
CA ILE A 138 8.64 1.79 19.76
C ILE A 138 10.14 1.48 19.74
N TYR A 139 10.60 0.61 18.83
CA TYR A 139 12.01 0.26 18.71
C TYR A 139 12.85 1.48 18.36
N PHE A 140 12.39 2.32 17.42
CA PHE A 140 13.08 3.54 17.05
C PHE A 140 13.22 4.49 18.23
N ALA A 141 12.14 4.77 18.97
CA ALA A 141 12.17 5.68 20.11
C ALA A 141 13.16 5.23 21.20
N ILE A 142 13.21 3.93 21.49
CA ILE A 142 14.12 3.36 22.50
C ILE A 142 15.58 3.40 22.01
N LEU A 143 15.83 3.00 20.76
CA LEU A 143 17.20 2.90 20.22
C LEU A 143 17.79 4.28 19.87
N VAL A 144 17.01 5.20 19.29
CA VAL A 144 17.50 6.55 18.96
C VAL A 144 17.91 7.32 20.22
N TRP A 145 17.20 7.10 21.33
CA TRP A 145 17.57 7.67 22.63
C TRP A 145 18.97 7.24 23.04
N THR A 146 19.37 5.99 22.77
CA THR A 146 20.72 5.50 23.09
C THR A 146 21.81 6.04 22.18
N ILE A 147 21.48 6.39 20.93
CA ILE A 147 22.43 6.94 19.96
C ILE A 147 22.70 8.43 20.22
N VAL A 148 21.63 9.18 20.50
CA VAL A 148 21.66 10.64 20.67
C VAL A 148 22.01 11.04 22.11
N GLY A 149 21.56 10.26 23.09
CA GLY A 149 21.87 10.50 24.49
C GLY A 149 23.38 10.36 24.74
N ARG A 150 24.02 11.44 25.22
CA ARG A 150 25.35 11.34 25.83
C ARG A 150 25.17 10.52 27.12
N TYR A 151 25.56 9.25 27.07
CA TYR A 151 25.50 8.31 28.19
C TYR A 151 26.50 8.70 29.29
N ASP A 152 26.20 9.78 30.01
CA ASP A 152 26.68 10.05 31.38
C ASP A 152 25.49 10.21 32.34
N VAL A 153 24.30 9.78 31.93
CA VAL A 153 23.15 9.73 32.85
C VAL A 153 23.32 8.47 33.72
N PRO A 154 23.43 8.58 35.05
CA PRO A 154 23.65 7.45 35.94
C PRO A 154 22.37 6.59 36.03
N TRP A 155 22.12 5.79 35.00
CA TRP A 155 21.05 4.77 34.94
C TRP A 155 21.34 3.56 35.85
N THR A 156 22.23 3.71 36.82
CA THR A 156 22.68 2.68 37.75
C THR A 156 21.59 2.15 38.68
N HIS A 157 20.40 2.77 38.75
CA HIS A 157 19.38 2.36 39.71
C HIS A 157 18.15 1.60 39.18
N HIS A 158 17.85 1.59 37.87
CA HIS A 158 16.68 0.86 37.35
C HIS A 158 17.06 -0.38 36.54
N LYS A 159 17.24 -1.51 37.24
CA LYS A 159 17.47 -2.85 36.65
C LYS A 159 16.49 -3.18 35.51
N ILE A 160 15.24 -2.75 35.63
CA ILE A 160 14.17 -3.00 34.65
C ILE A 160 14.45 -2.27 33.33
N ALA A 161 14.87 -1.00 33.37
CA ALA A 161 15.12 -0.22 32.17
C ALA A 161 16.35 -0.73 31.39
N LYS A 162 17.43 -1.10 32.11
CA LYS A 162 18.60 -1.75 31.49
C LYS A 162 18.18 -3.05 30.79
N ARG A 163 17.32 -3.85 31.45
CA ARG A 163 16.81 -5.10 30.88
C ARG A 163 15.93 -4.88 29.65
N GLY A 164 15.04 -3.89 29.70
CA GLY A 164 14.18 -3.52 28.58
C GLY A 164 15.00 -3.06 27.37
N LEU A 165 16.00 -2.21 27.59
CA LEU A 165 16.90 -1.76 26.53
C LEU A 165 17.67 -2.93 25.89
N SER A 166 18.25 -3.82 26.71
CA SER A 166 18.92 -5.02 26.20
C SER A 166 17.96 -5.91 25.43
N ALA A 167 16.71 -6.08 25.89
CA ALA A 167 15.71 -6.85 25.17
C ALA A 167 15.41 -6.26 23.78
N VAL A 168 15.26 -4.94 23.69
CA VAL A 168 15.01 -4.24 22.42
C VAL A 168 16.22 -4.31 21.49
N GLN A 169 17.43 -4.08 22.00
CA GLN A 169 18.67 -4.15 21.21
C GLN A 169 18.94 -5.56 20.65
N GLU A 170 18.68 -6.60 21.43
CA GLU A 170 18.92 -7.97 20.98
C GLU A 170 17.82 -8.47 20.04
N SER A 171 16.55 -8.16 20.33
CA SER A 171 15.41 -8.56 19.48
C SER A 171 15.28 -7.72 18.20
N SER A 172 15.96 -6.58 18.07
CA SER A 172 15.88 -5.74 16.87
C SER A 172 16.40 -6.46 15.62
N ASN A 173 17.31 -7.42 15.80
CA ASN A 173 17.79 -8.26 14.71
C ASN A 173 16.66 -9.14 14.16
N THR A 174 15.94 -9.85 15.02
CA THR A 174 14.79 -10.67 14.63
C THR A 174 13.70 -9.81 14.00
N PHE A 175 13.44 -8.62 14.55
CA PHE A 175 12.45 -7.70 13.99
C PHE A 175 12.84 -7.21 12.60
N LEU A 176 14.09 -6.80 12.40
CA LEU A 176 14.57 -6.37 11.10
C LEU A 176 14.46 -7.49 10.05
N ASP A 177 14.83 -8.72 10.41
CA ASP A 177 14.73 -9.87 9.52
C ASP A 177 13.27 -10.17 9.16
N ALA A 178 12.36 -10.15 10.13
CA ALA A 178 10.91 -10.31 9.90
C ALA A 178 10.34 -9.20 9.02
N ALA A 179 10.73 -7.94 9.26
CA ALA A 179 10.30 -6.79 8.47
C ALA A 179 10.78 -6.87 7.02
N LEU A 180 12.02 -7.30 6.78
CA LEU A 180 12.55 -7.50 5.44
C LEU A 180 11.85 -8.64 4.69
N ILE A 181 11.59 -9.77 5.36
CA ILE A 181 10.84 -10.89 4.76
C ILE A 181 9.42 -10.43 4.40
N PHE A 182 8.76 -9.71 5.30
CA PHE A 182 7.46 -9.11 5.05
C PHE A 182 7.49 -8.16 3.84
N ALA A 183 8.50 -7.30 3.76
CA ALA A 183 8.63 -6.37 2.65
C ALA A 183 8.87 -7.06 1.30
N VAL A 184 9.75 -8.06 1.26
CA VAL A 184 10.01 -8.86 0.06
C VAL A 184 8.75 -9.61 -0.38
N ALA A 185 7.97 -10.16 0.55
CA ALA A 185 6.70 -10.82 0.24
C ALA A 185 5.68 -9.83 -0.36
N MET A 186 5.53 -8.65 0.25
CA MET A 186 4.63 -7.61 -0.25
C MET A 186 5.04 -7.09 -1.64
N LEU A 187 6.33 -6.88 -1.87
CA LEU A 187 6.89 -6.48 -3.18
C LEU A 187 6.72 -7.58 -4.23
N GLY A 188 6.91 -8.84 -3.85
CA GLY A 188 6.68 -9.99 -4.72
C GLY A 188 5.21 -10.09 -5.15
N ALA A 189 4.28 -9.94 -4.19
CA ALA A 189 2.85 -9.90 -4.47
C ALA A 189 2.47 -8.75 -5.42
N ALA A 190 3.00 -7.55 -5.18
CA ALA A 190 2.79 -6.40 -6.07
C ALA A 190 3.35 -6.63 -7.47
N THR A 191 4.53 -7.26 -7.59
CA THR A 191 5.16 -7.58 -8.87
C THR A 191 4.32 -8.60 -9.65
N VAL A 192 3.86 -9.68 -9.00
CA VAL A 192 3.00 -10.69 -9.64
C VAL A 192 1.69 -10.08 -10.09
N ARG A 193 1.06 -9.23 -9.26
CA ARG A 193 -0.17 -8.51 -9.60
C ARG A 193 0.02 -7.62 -10.84
N LEU A 194 1.08 -6.82 -10.86
CA LEU A 194 1.38 -5.97 -12.02
C LEU A 194 1.74 -6.80 -13.26
N TYR A 195 2.42 -7.94 -13.08
CA TYR A 195 2.78 -8.82 -14.18
C TYR A 195 1.53 -9.41 -14.84
N VAL A 196 0.62 -9.94 -14.03
CA VAL A 196 -0.67 -10.46 -14.50
C VAL A 196 -1.46 -9.36 -15.22
N LEU A 197 -1.49 -8.14 -14.69
CA LEU A 197 -2.15 -7.00 -15.35
C LEU A 197 -1.55 -6.68 -16.72
N MET A 198 -0.24 -6.85 -16.88
CA MET A 198 0.44 -6.64 -18.17
C MET A 198 0.22 -7.78 -19.17
N THR A 199 0.11 -9.03 -18.70
CA THR A 199 -0.01 -10.21 -19.58
C THR A 199 -1.46 -10.59 -19.89
N ASN A 200 -2.35 -10.56 -18.91
CA ASN A 200 -3.75 -10.99 -19.01
C ASN A 200 -4.65 -9.75 -19.10
N GLN A 201 -4.79 -9.21 -20.31
CA GLN A 201 -5.61 -8.02 -20.55
C GLN A 201 -7.11 -8.23 -20.27
N ASN A 202 -7.54 -9.49 -20.19
CA ASN A 202 -8.93 -9.86 -19.96
C ASN A 202 -9.23 -10.20 -18.49
N GLU A 203 -8.25 -10.11 -17.59
CA GLU A 203 -8.45 -10.43 -16.18
C GLU A 203 -8.71 -9.16 -15.38
N ASP A 204 -9.95 -9.02 -14.91
CA ASP A 204 -10.43 -7.85 -14.19
C ASP A 204 -9.67 -7.65 -12.89
N ARG A 205 -8.95 -6.53 -12.80
CA ARG A 205 -8.22 -6.14 -11.60
C ARG A 205 -8.52 -4.68 -11.29
N SER A 206 -9.04 -4.44 -10.09
CA SER A 206 -9.40 -3.09 -9.66
C SER A 206 -8.15 -2.18 -9.56
N THR A 207 -8.27 -0.94 -10.05
CA THR A 207 -7.18 0.06 -9.99
C THR A 207 -6.77 0.29 -8.55
N TYR A 208 -7.75 0.35 -7.64
CA TYR A 208 -7.51 0.46 -6.22
C TYR A 208 -6.67 -0.70 -5.67
N ALA A 209 -6.91 -1.96 -6.07
CA ALA A 209 -6.07 -3.07 -5.64
C ALA A 209 -4.62 -2.90 -6.11
N THR A 210 -4.42 -2.38 -7.34
CA THR A 210 -3.09 -2.09 -7.87
C THR A 210 -2.41 -0.95 -7.13
N ILE A 211 -3.06 0.22 -6.98
CA ILE A 211 -2.53 1.38 -6.26
C ILE A 211 -2.25 1.02 -4.80
N GLY A 212 -3.18 0.32 -4.15
CA GLY A 212 -3.02 -0.17 -2.79
C GLY A 212 -1.86 -1.13 -2.65
N SER A 213 -1.70 -2.09 -3.59
CA SER A 213 -0.63 -3.08 -3.56
C SER A 213 0.74 -2.40 -3.70
N VAL A 214 0.88 -1.46 -4.63
CA VAL A 214 2.13 -0.70 -4.81
C VAL A 214 2.41 0.16 -3.59
N SER A 215 1.43 0.91 -3.10
CA SER A 215 1.57 1.78 -1.93
C SER A 215 1.94 1.02 -0.66
N MET A 216 1.29 -0.12 -0.40
CA MET A 216 1.55 -0.94 0.79
C MET A 216 2.85 -1.73 0.68
N SER A 217 3.26 -2.12 -0.54
CA SER A 217 4.59 -2.69 -0.77
C SER A 217 5.70 -1.68 -0.48
N ALA A 218 5.55 -0.41 -0.89
CA ALA A 218 6.49 0.66 -0.55
C ALA A 218 6.50 0.95 0.96
N PHE A 219 5.32 1.05 1.60
CA PHE A 219 5.18 1.20 3.05
C PHE A 219 5.96 0.11 3.83
N SER A 220 5.89 -1.15 3.37
CA SER A 220 6.47 -2.30 4.07
C SER A 220 8.00 -2.24 4.23
N LEU A 221 8.69 -1.43 3.42
CA LEU A 221 10.14 -1.22 3.50
C LEU A 221 10.55 -0.31 4.67
N PHE A 222 9.68 0.63 5.08
CA PHE A 222 10.05 1.64 6.06
C PHE A 222 10.31 1.09 7.47
N PRO A 223 9.53 0.13 8.02
CA PRO A 223 9.89 -0.52 9.28
C PRO A 223 11.32 -1.07 9.29
N ALA A 224 11.75 -1.71 8.19
CA ALA A 224 13.10 -2.23 8.04
C ALA A 224 14.15 -1.10 7.95
N LEU A 225 13.89 -0.04 7.18
CA LEU A 225 14.78 1.12 7.09
C LEU A 225 14.97 1.84 8.44
N ILE A 226 13.86 2.05 9.17
CA ILE A 226 13.88 2.68 10.50
C ILE A 226 14.77 1.88 11.46
N LEU A 227 14.62 0.55 11.48
CA LEU A 227 15.45 -0.33 12.31
C LEU A 227 16.90 -0.35 11.85
N GLN A 228 17.15 -0.37 10.54
CA GLN A 228 18.51 -0.32 9.97
C GLN A 228 19.21 1.00 10.35
N ALA A 229 18.46 2.11 10.40
CA ALA A 229 18.98 3.41 10.78
C ALA A 229 19.51 3.42 12.23
N VAL A 230 18.90 2.65 13.15
CA VAL A 230 19.26 2.68 14.58
C VAL A 230 20.00 1.44 15.11
N THR A 231 20.16 0.38 14.31
CA THR A 231 20.87 -0.82 14.74
C THR A 231 22.33 -0.84 14.26
N ASP A 232 23.27 -1.07 15.18
CA ASP A 232 24.70 -1.22 14.90
C ASP A 232 25.15 -2.69 15.04
N GLY A 233 26.18 -3.08 14.29
CA GLY A 233 26.91 -4.35 14.54
C GLY A 233 26.09 -5.63 14.28
N GLN A 234 25.41 -5.70 13.15
CA GLN A 234 24.50 -6.80 12.84
C GLN A 234 25.22 -8.13 12.57
N ARG A 235 24.78 -9.19 13.27
CA ARG A 235 25.39 -10.54 13.29
C ARG A 235 25.25 -11.33 11.98
N THR A 236 24.19 -11.09 11.22
CA THR A 236 23.82 -11.85 10.00
C THR A 236 23.95 -10.99 8.74
N HIS A 237 25.16 -10.50 8.47
CA HIS A 237 25.39 -9.56 7.37
C HIS A 237 24.94 -10.13 6.01
N ILE A 238 25.27 -11.38 5.68
CA ILE A 238 25.04 -11.93 4.33
C ILE A 238 23.55 -12.04 3.98
N LEU A 239 22.74 -12.69 4.83
CA LEU A 239 21.31 -12.87 4.57
C LEU A 239 20.60 -11.52 4.38
N ARG A 240 20.94 -10.51 5.19
CA ARG A 240 20.37 -9.17 5.08
C ARG A 240 20.79 -8.46 3.81
N GLN A 241 22.04 -8.59 3.40
CA GLN A 241 22.49 -8.03 2.12
C GLN A 241 21.72 -8.66 0.95
N VAL A 242 21.46 -9.98 1.00
CA VAL A 242 20.65 -10.68 -0.01
C VAL A 242 19.20 -10.18 0.01
N LEU A 243 18.57 -10.08 1.18
CA LEU A 243 17.20 -9.59 1.31
C LEU A 243 17.05 -8.14 0.83
N TRP A 244 18.00 -7.26 1.15
CA TRP A 244 18.02 -5.89 0.65
C TRP A 244 18.20 -5.83 -0.86
N PHE A 245 19.11 -6.64 -1.41
CA PHE A 245 19.28 -6.72 -2.86
C PHE A 245 17.98 -7.14 -3.55
N VAL A 246 17.31 -8.18 -3.06
CA VAL A 246 16.00 -8.63 -3.58
C VAL A 246 14.94 -7.54 -3.42
N ALA A 247 14.84 -6.91 -2.25
CA ALA A 247 13.88 -5.84 -2.01
C ALA A 247 14.09 -4.65 -2.95
N ILE A 248 15.34 -4.21 -3.16
CA ILE A 248 15.69 -3.13 -4.08
C ILE A 248 15.33 -3.53 -5.53
N SER A 249 15.71 -4.74 -5.97
CA SER A 249 15.39 -5.22 -7.32
C SER A 249 13.88 -5.28 -7.56
N LEU A 250 13.10 -5.79 -6.60
CA LEU A 250 11.65 -5.84 -6.72
C LEU A 250 11.02 -4.44 -6.66
N THR A 251 11.53 -3.53 -5.83
CA THR A 251 11.05 -2.14 -5.77
C THR A 251 11.22 -1.44 -7.13
N ILE A 252 12.39 -1.60 -7.75
CA ILE A 252 12.65 -1.07 -9.09
C ILE A 252 11.71 -1.71 -10.12
N ALA A 253 11.51 -3.03 -10.06
CA ALA A 253 10.59 -3.73 -10.97
C ALA A 253 9.15 -3.23 -10.82
N VAL A 254 8.65 -3.15 -9.59
CA VAL A 254 7.30 -2.63 -9.26
C VAL A 254 7.14 -1.21 -9.78
N GLU A 255 8.09 -0.32 -9.54
CA GLU A 255 8.01 1.07 -9.99
C GLU A 255 8.02 1.19 -11.52
N ILE A 256 8.90 0.44 -12.21
CA ILE A 256 8.94 0.42 -13.67
C ILE A 256 7.60 -0.07 -14.21
N MET A 257 7.10 -1.21 -13.71
CA MET A 257 5.84 -1.80 -14.16
C MET A 257 4.64 -0.90 -13.85
N TYR A 258 4.63 -0.26 -12.68
CA TYR A 258 3.60 0.69 -12.29
C TYR A 258 3.58 1.90 -13.24
N ARG A 259 4.73 2.51 -13.53
CA ARG A 259 4.81 3.66 -14.45
C ARG A 259 4.49 3.30 -15.89
N THR A 260 4.94 2.14 -16.38
CA THR A 260 4.64 1.71 -17.75
C THR A 260 3.16 1.38 -17.93
N THR A 261 2.53 0.80 -16.91
CA THR A 261 1.10 0.44 -16.97
C THR A 261 0.19 1.66 -16.76
N TYR A 262 0.54 2.55 -15.84
CA TYR A 262 -0.36 3.64 -15.39
C TYR A 262 -0.05 5.02 -15.99
N HIS A 263 1.20 5.32 -16.35
CA HIS A 263 1.63 6.67 -16.76
C HIS A 263 2.09 6.83 -18.20
N ALA A 264 2.21 5.75 -18.99
CA ALA A 264 2.63 5.89 -20.37
C ALA A 264 1.61 6.76 -21.14
N PRO A 265 2.00 7.98 -21.62
CA PRO A 265 1.11 8.86 -22.37
C PRO A 265 0.77 8.18 -23.69
N GLY A 266 -0.51 7.85 -23.91
CA GLY A 266 -0.93 7.01 -25.04
C GLY A 266 -0.81 5.50 -24.78
N SER A 267 -0.67 5.06 -23.52
CA SER A 267 -1.03 3.68 -23.19
C SER A 267 -2.47 3.45 -23.65
N ARG A 268 -2.71 2.26 -24.21
CA ARG A 268 -3.95 1.67 -24.76
C ARG A 268 -5.31 2.11 -24.21
N GLN A 269 -5.35 2.82 -23.10
CA GLN A 269 -6.51 3.43 -22.53
C GLN A 269 -7.14 4.49 -23.47
N ASP A 270 -6.37 5.20 -24.29
CA ASP A 270 -6.92 6.12 -25.31
C ASP A 270 -7.16 5.46 -26.68
N ASP A 271 -6.89 4.15 -26.83
CA ASP A 271 -7.27 3.45 -28.05
C ASP A 271 -8.80 3.22 -28.01
N PRO A 272 -9.60 3.93 -28.83
CA PRO A 272 -11.04 3.72 -28.86
C PRO A 272 -11.42 2.29 -29.27
N ASN A 273 -10.49 1.53 -29.86
CA ASN A 273 -10.67 0.16 -30.29
C ASN A 273 -10.19 -0.87 -29.27
N ALA A 274 -9.62 -0.47 -28.12
CA ALA A 274 -9.35 -1.40 -27.03
C ALA A 274 -10.68 -1.83 -26.40
N SER A 275 -11.25 -2.89 -26.99
CA SER A 275 -12.60 -3.41 -26.74
C SER A 275 -12.78 -4.12 -25.40
N CYS A 276 -11.89 -3.92 -24.43
CA CYS A 276 -12.08 -4.52 -23.11
C CYS A 276 -13.12 -3.70 -22.36
N ALA A 277 -14.36 -4.14 -22.54
CA ALA A 277 -15.48 -4.03 -21.64
C ALA A 277 -15.19 -3.35 -20.29
N ASP A 278 -14.34 -4.00 -19.50
CA ASP A 278 -14.13 -3.74 -18.09
C ASP A 278 -13.27 -2.49 -17.86
N GLY A 279 -12.42 -2.13 -18.83
CA GLY A 279 -11.67 -0.89 -18.82
C GLY A 279 -12.56 0.35 -18.87
N LYS A 280 -13.74 0.27 -19.53
CA LYS A 280 -14.72 1.38 -19.55
C LYS A 280 -15.43 1.51 -18.21
N LEU A 281 -15.85 0.39 -17.62
CA LEU A 281 -16.48 0.37 -16.29
C LEU A 281 -15.52 0.93 -15.23
N GLN A 282 -14.27 0.48 -15.24
CA GLN A 282 -13.23 0.96 -14.33
C GLN A 282 -12.96 2.46 -14.48
N LYS A 283 -12.89 2.99 -15.72
CA LYS A 283 -12.76 4.44 -15.96
C LYS A 283 -13.96 5.22 -15.44
N ALA A 284 -15.18 4.74 -15.71
CA ALA A 284 -16.39 5.38 -15.23
C ALA A 284 -16.38 5.42 -13.70
N TRP A 285 -16.05 4.30 -13.06
CA TRP A 285 -15.92 4.24 -11.61
C TRP A 285 -14.86 5.21 -11.08
N LEU A 286 -13.66 5.27 -11.67
CA LEU A 286 -12.62 6.22 -11.27
C LEU A 286 -13.03 7.68 -11.49
N ALA A 287 -13.85 7.97 -12.50
CA ALA A 287 -14.33 9.32 -12.78
C ALA A 287 -15.43 9.78 -11.82
N PHE A 288 -16.33 8.87 -11.41
CA PHE A 288 -17.52 9.22 -10.64
C PHE A 288 -17.43 8.90 -9.15
N CYS A 289 -16.69 7.86 -8.76
CA CYS A 289 -16.69 7.30 -7.41
C CYS A 289 -15.40 7.53 -6.63
N GLU A 290 -14.29 7.74 -7.32
CA GLU A 290 -12.99 7.93 -6.69
C GLU A 290 -12.74 9.40 -6.33
N ASP A 291 -12.31 9.65 -5.08
CA ASP A 291 -11.78 10.95 -4.71
C ASP A 291 -10.37 11.15 -5.31
N ALA A 292 -10.32 11.87 -6.44
CA ALA A 292 -9.10 12.18 -7.16
C ALA A 292 -8.07 12.96 -6.31
N ALA A 293 -8.51 13.72 -5.30
CA ALA A 293 -7.59 14.45 -4.43
C ALA A 293 -6.86 13.49 -3.48
N ILE A 294 -7.57 12.51 -2.90
CA ILE A 294 -6.95 11.49 -2.05
C ILE A 294 -6.01 10.60 -2.86
N ARG A 295 -6.42 10.15 -4.06
CA ARG A 295 -5.54 9.38 -4.95
C ARG A 295 -4.26 10.15 -5.26
N ARG A 296 -4.37 11.43 -5.65
CA ARG A 296 -3.21 12.28 -5.96
C ARG A 296 -2.27 12.43 -4.76
N GLN A 297 -2.81 12.56 -3.55
CA GLN A 297 -1.99 12.60 -2.33
C GLN A 297 -1.24 11.29 -2.11
N LEU A 298 -1.89 10.15 -2.36
CA LEU A 298 -1.27 8.82 -2.25
C LEU A 298 -0.15 8.63 -3.29
N GLU A 299 -0.39 8.99 -4.55
CA GLU A 299 0.62 8.95 -5.63
C GLU A 299 1.83 9.87 -5.34
N LEU A 300 1.58 11.06 -4.79
CA LEU A 300 2.64 11.97 -4.37
C LEU A 300 3.43 11.40 -3.19
N GLY A 301 2.74 10.83 -2.19
CA GLY A 301 3.37 10.15 -1.07
C GLY A 301 4.25 8.98 -1.52
N LEU A 302 3.76 8.18 -2.47
CA LEU A 302 4.50 7.07 -3.07
C LEU A 302 5.74 7.55 -3.82
N THR A 303 5.62 8.63 -4.61
CA THR A 303 6.76 9.23 -5.32
C THR A 303 7.82 9.71 -4.33
N MET A 304 7.43 10.38 -3.24
CA MET A 304 8.35 10.81 -2.19
C MET A 304 9.03 9.61 -1.52
N ALA A 305 8.28 8.53 -1.27
CA ALA A 305 8.83 7.30 -0.73
C ALA A 305 9.90 6.67 -1.64
N HIS A 306 9.65 6.60 -2.95
CA HIS A 306 10.62 6.09 -3.91
C HIS A 306 11.88 6.96 -4.02
N ILE A 307 11.76 8.29 -3.92
CA ILE A 307 12.93 9.18 -3.89
C ILE A 307 13.81 8.87 -2.68
N ILE A 308 13.21 8.74 -1.49
CA ILE A 308 13.96 8.39 -0.27
C ILE A 308 14.56 6.99 -0.39
N LEU A 309 13.82 6.01 -0.91
CA LEU A 309 14.34 4.65 -1.16
C LEU A 309 15.53 4.67 -2.13
N GLY A 310 15.49 5.49 -3.17
CA GLY A 310 16.61 5.68 -4.09
C GLY A 310 17.86 6.22 -3.40
N LEU A 311 17.70 7.23 -2.54
CA LEU A 311 18.79 7.76 -1.73
C LEU A 311 19.38 6.70 -0.78
N GLN A 312 18.52 5.89 -0.16
CA GLN A 312 18.93 4.81 0.73
C GLN A 312 19.63 3.67 -0.02
N CYS A 313 19.21 3.38 -1.26
CA CYS A 313 19.89 2.42 -2.12
C CYS A 313 21.32 2.88 -2.47
N LEU A 314 21.51 4.17 -2.75
CA LEU A 314 22.86 4.73 -3.01
C LEU A 314 23.75 4.63 -1.76
N TRP A 315 23.19 4.89 -0.59
CA TRP A 315 23.88 4.76 0.69
C TRP A 315 24.26 3.30 0.98
N TRP A 316 23.34 2.37 0.76
CA TRP A 316 23.58 0.94 0.87
C TRP A 316 24.68 0.45 -0.09
N LEU A 317 24.64 0.88 -1.35
CA LEU A 317 25.64 0.54 -2.36
C LEU A 317 27.01 1.09 -1.96
N TYR A 318 27.06 2.31 -1.42
CA TYR A 318 28.29 2.86 -0.86
C TYR A 318 28.86 1.96 0.24
N TYR A 319 28.05 1.51 1.21
CA TYR A 319 28.52 0.57 2.24
C TYR A 319 28.98 -0.76 1.69
N LEU A 320 28.29 -1.31 0.69
CA LEU A 320 28.67 -2.55 0.03
C LEU A 320 30.06 -2.42 -0.62
N LEU A 321 30.26 -1.35 -1.42
CA LEU A 321 31.55 -1.07 -2.07
C LEU A 321 32.66 -0.89 -1.03
N VAL A 322 32.38 -0.15 0.03
CA VAL A 322 33.29 0.11 1.14
C VAL A 322 33.65 -1.17 1.92
N THR A 323 32.78 -2.17 1.91
CA THR A 323 33.03 -3.48 2.56
C THR A 323 33.91 -4.38 1.69
N ILE A 324 33.81 -4.24 0.36
CA ILE A 324 34.60 -5.00 -0.60
C ILE A 324 36.00 -4.40 -0.77
N THR A 325 36.18 -3.10 -0.55
CA THR A 325 37.48 -2.45 -0.68
C THR A 325 38.47 -2.90 0.41
N PRO A 326 39.74 -3.16 0.05
CA PRO A 326 40.72 -3.72 0.97
C PRO A 326 41.08 -2.74 2.11
N LYS A 327 41.30 -3.28 3.31
CA LYS A 327 41.47 -2.53 4.58
C LYS A 327 42.48 -1.38 4.56
N HIS A 328 43.53 -1.48 3.73
CA HIS A 328 44.55 -0.42 3.64
C HIS A 328 44.00 0.92 3.09
N TRP A 329 42.90 0.90 2.31
CA TRP A 329 42.24 2.13 1.86
C TRP A 329 41.46 2.81 2.99
N HIS A 330 40.85 2.01 3.86
CA HIS A 330 40.09 2.50 5.02
C HIS A 330 40.95 3.26 6.01
N GLU A 331 42.13 2.72 6.32
CA GLU A 331 43.06 3.35 7.26
C GLU A 331 43.53 4.72 6.77
N ARG A 332 43.74 4.90 5.46
CA ARG A 332 44.06 6.21 4.87
C ARG A 332 42.89 7.19 4.94
N GLN A 333 41.66 6.73 4.74
CA GLN A 333 40.49 7.61 4.69
C GLN A 333 40.09 8.12 6.09
N GLY A 334 40.22 7.27 7.13
CA GLY A 334 39.90 7.62 8.51
C GLY A 334 40.79 8.69 9.15
N GLN A 335 41.99 8.92 8.60
CA GLN A 335 42.93 9.95 9.10
C GLN A 335 42.64 11.36 8.56
N THR A 336 41.78 11.51 7.56
CA THR A 336 41.42 12.83 7.04
C THR A 336 40.49 13.57 8.01
N MET A 337 40.61 14.90 8.14
CA MET A 337 39.68 15.71 8.94
C MET A 337 38.22 15.47 8.56
N PHE A 338 37.96 15.21 7.28
CA PHE A 338 36.63 14.90 6.76
C PHE A 338 36.08 13.59 7.32
N GLY A 339 36.92 12.56 7.51
CA GLY A 339 36.51 11.28 8.09
C GLY A 339 36.06 11.39 9.55
N GLN A 340 36.75 12.20 10.36
CA GLN A 340 36.37 12.44 11.76
C GLN A 340 35.06 13.24 11.88
N PHE A 341 34.91 14.29 11.06
CA PHE A 341 33.66 15.04 10.98
C PHE A 341 32.49 14.13 10.56
N PHE A 342 32.70 13.31 9.53
CA PHE A 342 31.69 12.38 9.05
C PHE A 342 31.31 11.34 10.12
N ALA A 343 32.26 10.83 10.90
CA ALA A 343 31.98 9.91 12.00
C ALA A 343 31.09 10.55 13.09
N HIS A 344 31.29 11.83 13.40
CA HIS A 344 30.44 12.55 14.35
C HIS A 344 29.03 12.79 13.76
N CYS A 345 28.96 13.28 12.52
CA CYS A 345 27.71 13.54 11.82
C CYS A 345 26.91 12.26 11.53
N ARG A 346 27.57 11.11 11.33
CA ARG A 346 26.92 9.83 10.99
C ARG A 346 25.83 9.43 11.98
N ARG A 347 26.06 9.62 13.28
CA ARG A 347 25.05 9.30 14.31
C ARG A 347 23.79 10.16 14.14
N TRP A 348 23.98 11.46 13.93
CA TRP A 348 22.87 12.40 13.71
C TRP A 348 22.17 12.18 12.38
N MET A 349 22.91 11.93 11.30
CA MET A 349 22.35 11.62 9.99
C MET A 349 21.47 10.37 10.04
N ARG A 350 21.92 9.32 10.74
CA ARG A 350 21.11 8.10 10.95
C ARG A 350 19.85 8.34 11.77
N ALA A 351 19.94 9.14 12.84
CA ALA A 351 18.76 9.51 13.61
C ALA A 351 17.77 10.33 12.77
N LEU A 352 18.25 11.31 12.00
CA LEU A 352 17.43 12.12 11.11
C LEU A 352 16.78 11.28 10.01
N ASP A 353 17.55 10.39 9.40
CA ASP A 353 17.07 9.45 8.39
C ASP A 353 15.95 8.55 8.93
N GLY A 354 16.14 7.98 10.12
CA GLY A 354 15.09 7.23 10.80
C GLY A 354 13.83 8.05 11.10
N ILE A 355 13.96 9.34 11.47
CA ILE A 355 12.82 10.25 11.65
C ILE A 355 12.07 10.49 10.32
N ILE A 356 12.80 10.71 9.23
CA ILE A 356 12.20 10.91 7.90
C ILE A 356 11.45 9.65 7.46
N CYS A 357 12.08 8.47 7.60
CA CYS A 357 11.44 7.19 7.31
C CYS A 357 10.20 6.94 8.20
N LEU A 358 10.27 7.28 9.49
CA LEU A 358 9.14 7.18 10.41
C LEU A 358 7.96 8.07 9.99
N ALA A 359 8.24 9.32 9.62
CA ALA A 359 7.23 10.26 9.16
C ALA A 359 6.57 9.79 7.86
N LEU A 360 7.36 9.29 6.90
CA LEU A 360 6.84 8.76 5.64
C LEU A 360 6.01 7.49 5.83
N MET A 361 6.47 6.55 6.68
CA MET A 361 5.74 5.34 7.03
C MET A 361 4.33 5.66 7.54
N TRP A 362 4.22 6.55 8.54
CA TRP A 362 2.93 6.96 9.09
C TRP A 362 2.09 7.75 8.09
N THR A 363 2.70 8.61 7.28
CA THR A 363 2.01 9.37 6.23
C THR A 363 1.37 8.43 5.20
N LEU A 364 2.12 7.45 4.68
CA LEU A 364 1.60 6.45 3.74
C LEU A 364 0.46 5.63 4.35
N LEU A 365 0.60 5.19 5.61
CA LEU A 365 -0.42 4.39 6.28
C LEU A 365 -1.72 5.19 6.49
N VAL A 366 -1.62 6.46 6.91
CA VAL A 366 -2.79 7.34 7.08
C VAL A 366 -3.44 7.66 5.75
N LEU A 367 -2.67 7.97 4.71
CA LEU A 367 -3.19 8.22 3.36
C LEU A 367 -3.90 6.99 2.81
N PHE A 368 -3.31 5.81 2.94
CA PHE A 368 -3.94 4.57 2.51
C PHE A 368 -5.21 4.25 3.29
N ARG A 369 -5.23 4.45 4.62
CA ARG A 369 -6.45 4.27 5.41
C ARG A 369 -7.56 5.24 4.99
N ARG A 370 -7.23 6.50 4.73
CA ARG A 370 -8.20 7.49 4.21
C ARG A 370 -8.72 7.09 2.84
N TYR A 371 -7.85 6.63 1.96
CA TYR A 371 -8.21 6.14 0.64
C TYR A 371 -9.14 4.91 0.75
N ARG A 372 -8.79 3.91 1.57
CA ARG A 372 -9.66 2.76 1.87
C ARG A 372 -11.03 3.20 2.40
N SER A 373 -11.06 4.08 3.40
CA SER A 373 -12.34 4.57 3.96
C SER A 373 -13.18 5.27 2.90
N SER A 374 -12.57 6.13 2.08
CA SER A 374 -13.28 6.82 1.00
C SER A 374 -13.87 5.86 -0.01
N ILE A 375 -13.17 4.77 -0.34
CA ILE A 375 -13.72 3.75 -1.24
C ILE A 375 -14.87 2.99 -0.58
N GLN A 376 -14.72 2.57 0.68
CA GLN A 376 -15.78 1.88 1.42
C GLN A 376 -17.04 2.73 1.58
N ASP A 377 -16.89 4.04 1.79
CA ASP A 377 -18.00 4.98 1.89
C ASP A 377 -18.76 5.14 0.54
N SER A 378 -18.04 4.97 -0.58
CA SER A 378 -18.58 5.06 -1.94
C SER A 378 -19.24 3.76 -2.41
N THR A 379 -18.64 2.60 -2.14
CA THR A 379 -19.13 1.31 -2.66
C THR A 379 -20.14 0.63 -1.73
N GLY A 380 -20.25 1.12 -0.50
CA GLY A 380 -20.92 0.40 0.57
C GLY A 380 -20.05 -0.71 1.13
N TYR A 381 -20.47 -1.26 2.27
CA TYR A 381 -19.80 -2.40 2.89
C TYR A 381 -20.07 -3.66 2.05
N SER A 382 -19.12 -4.08 1.22
CA SER A 382 -19.13 -5.42 0.66
C SER A 382 -18.64 -6.40 1.72
N ASP A 383 -19.33 -7.53 1.87
CA ASP A 383 -19.00 -8.54 2.89
C ASP A 383 -17.60 -9.16 2.69
N THR A 384 -17.04 -9.08 1.47
CA THR A 384 -15.77 -9.76 1.12
C THR A 384 -14.55 -9.15 1.80
N ASP A 385 -14.56 -7.84 2.06
CA ASP A 385 -13.50 -7.11 2.77
C ASP A 385 -13.37 -7.51 4.26
N SER A 386 -14.42 -8.09 4.84
CA SER A 386 -14.47 -8.53 6.24
C SER A 386 -13.93 -9.95 6.45
N THR A 387 -13.76 -10.70 5.37
CA THR A 387 -13.33 -12.11 5.46
C THR A 387 -11.83 -12.22 5.65
N TRP A 388 -11.44 -13.00 6.67
CA TRP A 388 -10.03 -13.26 6.94
C TRP A 388 -9.48 -14.27 5.94
N THR A 389 -8.48 -13.86 5.15
CA THR A 389 -7.79 -14.77 4.23
C THR A 389 -6.62 -15.48 4.90
N PHE A 390 -6.18 -16.61 4.33
CA PHE A 390 -4.98 -17.31 4.81
C PHE A 390 -3.73 -16.40 4.77
N GLY A 391 -3.63 -15.55 3.73
CA GLY A 391 -2.54 -14.59 3.59
C GLY A 391 -2.48 -13.59 4.74
N GLN A 392 -3.64 -13.08 5.17
CA GLN A 392 -3.74 -12.16 6.32
C GLN A 392 -3.27 -12.79 7.63
N VAL A 393 -3.67 -14.05 7.90
CA VAL A 393 -3.22 -14.77 9.10
C VAL A 393 -1.71 -14.99 9.07
N LEU A 394 -1.16 -15.38 7.92
CA LEU A 394 0.27 -15.56 7.74
C LEU A 394 1.02 -14.24 7.93
N ALA A 395 0.47 -13.13 7.44
CA ALA A 395 1.03 -11.79 7.59
C ALA A 395 1.01 -11.29 9.05
N LEU A 396 0.18 -11.83 9.92
CA LEU A 396 0.24 -11.57 11.37
C LEU A 396 1.26 -12.48 12.06
N ALA A 397 1.36 -13.74 11.60
CA ALA A 397 2.29 -14.71 12.15
C ALA A 397 3.76 -14.33 11.95
N THR A 398 4.09 -13.50 10.95
CA THR A 398 5.45 -12.95 10.74
C THR A 398 5.98 -12.18 11.96
N TRP A 399 5.09 -11.63 12.79
CA TRP A 399 5.47 -10.87 13.98
C TRP A 399 5.63 -11.73 15.24
N ALA A 400 5.16 -12.98 15.23
CA ALA A 400 5.26 -13.85 16.40
C ALA A 400 6.70 -14.07 16.89
N PRO A 401 7.72 -14.28 16.02
CA PRO A 401 9.12 -14.39 16.46
C PRO A 401 9.63 -13.14 17.18
N VAL A 402 9.19 -11.95 16.76
CA VAL A 402 9.57 -10.67 17.38
C VAL A 402 9.06 -10.60 18.81
N PHE A 403 7.77 -10.93 19.02
CA PHE A 403 7.18 -10.97 20.35
C PHE A 403 7.80 -12.03 21.25
N MET A 404 8.03 -13.24 20.72
CA MET A 404 8.65 -14.32 21.49
C MET A 404 10.05 -13.93 21.97
N ASP A 405 10.85 -13.29 21.13
CA ASP A 405 12.20 -12.85 21.49
C ASP A 405 12.18 -11.70 22.49
N LEU A 406 11.34 -10.69 22.24
CA LEU A 406 11.21 -9.54 23.11
C LEU A 406 10.77 -9.98 24.53
N VAL A 407 9.71 -10.80 24.62
CA VAL A 407 9.18 -11.31 25.88
C VAL A 407 10.15 -12.29 26.54
N GLY A 408 10.76 -13.19 25.77
CA GLY A 408 11.74 -14.16 26.28
C GLY A 408 12.95 -13.48 26.91
N ILE A 409 13.51 -12.46 26.27
CA ILE A 409 14.65 -11.72 26.81
C ILE A 409 14.24 -10.85 28.01
N LEU A 410 13.02 -10.29 27.99
CA LEU A 410 12.48 -9.53 29.11
C LEU A 410 12.23 -10.39 30.35
N ILE A 411 11.81 -11.66 30.20
CA ILE A 411 11.53 -12.58 31.32
C ILE A 411 12.78 -13.32 31.80
N TYR A 412 13.62 -13.81 30.89
CA TYR A 412 14.75 -14.70 31.22
C TYR A 412 16.13 -14.04 31.16
N GLY A 413 16.22 -12.87 30.52
CA GLY A 413 17.48 -12.15 30.30
C GLY A 413 18.13 -12.53 28.96
N PRO A 414 19.11 -11.75 28.48
CA PRO A 414 19.70 -11.94 27.16
C PRO A 414 20.42 -13.29 27.03
N GLU A 415 21.09 -13.76 28.09
CA GLU A 415 21.78 -15.05 28.07
C GLU A 415 20.81 -16.21 27.82
N LYS A 416 19.85 -16.44 28.72
CA LYS A 416 18.88 -17.55 28.60
C LYS A 416 17.92 -17.38 27.41
N GLY A 417 17.59 -16.14 27.05
CA GLY A 417 16.72 -15.85 25.91
C GLY A 417 17.37 -16.14 24.57
N LEU A 418 18.68 -15.96 24.46
CA LEU A 418 19.44 -16.16 23.22
C LEU A 418 20.22 -17.48 23.18
N ASP A 419 20.44 -18.15 24.31
CA ASP A 419 21.29 -19.35 24.44
C ASP A 419 20.98 -20.41 23.38
N LYS A 420 19.69 -20.65 23.12
CA LYS A 420 19.23 -21.64 22.13
C LYS A 420 19.33 -21.21 20.67
N LYS A 421 19.65 -19.94 20.40
CA LYS A 421 19.78 -19.37 19.05
C LYS A 421 21.23 -19.15 18.63
N ILE A 422 22.16 -19.31 19.57
CA ILE A 422 23.58 -19.21 19.33
C ILE A 422 24.11 -20.61 19.07
N SER A 423 24.96 -20.77 18.04
CA SER A 423 25.63 -22.04 17.80
C SER A 423 26.42 -22.45 19.04
N ASP A 424 26.37 -23.73 19.40
CA ASP A 424 27.03 -24.33 20.57
C ASP A 424 28.52 -23.99 20.72
N ASN A 425 29.17 -23.54 19.63
CA ASN A 425 30.55 -23.11 19.60
C ASN A 425 30.79 -21.70 20.19
N TYR A 426 29.74 -20.96 20.52
CA TYR A 426 29.83 -19.59 21.01
C TYR A 426 29.09 -19.46 22.34
N ARG A 427 29.75 -18.82 23.32
CA ARG A 427 29.19 -18.50 24.62
C ARG A 427 28.99 -16.99 24.75
N ILE A 428 27.86 -16.57 25.30
CA ILE A 428 27.61 -15.18 25.67
C ILE A 428 28.45 -14.88 26.92
N VAL A 429 29.33 -13.90 26.82
CA VAL A 429 30.17 -13.44 27.93
C VAL A 429 29.84 -11.97 28.17
N PRO A 430 29.50 -11.56 29.40
CA PRO A 430 29.34 -10.15 29.75
C PRO A 430 30.59 -9.35 29.33
N ALA A 431 30.38 -8.12 28.84
CA ALA A 431 31.48 -7.25 28.38
C ALA A 431 32.54 -6.99 29.48
N ASP A 432 32.12 -6.99 30.75
CA ASP A 432 33.01 -6.79 31.89
C ASP A 432 33.91 -8.01 32.15
N GLU A 433 33.44 -9.22 31.84
CA GLU A 433 34.16 -10.47 32.06
C GLU A 433 35.15 -10.79 30.92
N SER A 434 34.85 -10.34 29.71
CA SER A 434 35.74 -10.45 28.54
C SER A 434 36.94 -9.50 28.59
N ARG A 435 36.80 -8.32 29.23
CA ARG A 435 37.94 -7.45 29.58
C ARG A 435 38.86 -8.11 30.61
N ALA A 436 38.30 -8.78 31.62
CA ALA A 436 39.09 -9.47 32.64
C ALA A 436 39.92 -10.62 32.04
N THR A 437 39.32 -11.46 31.18
CA THR A 437 40.04 -12.59 30.52
C THR A 437 41.07 -12.14 29.48
N THR A 438 40.87 -11.00 28.80
CA THR A 438 41.86 -10.46 27.85
C THR A 438 43.10 -9.91 28.58
N ILE A 439 42.90 -9.28 29.75
CA ILE A 439 44.00 -8.82 30.60
C ILE A 439 44.76 -10.02 31.19
N GLU A 440 44.05 -11.07 31.62
CA GLU A 440 44.67 -12.26 32.19
C GLU A 440 45.57 -13.02 31.18
N LYS A 441 45.13 -13.18 29.91
CA LYS A 441 45.97 -13.76 28.85
C LYS A 441 47.14 -12.88 28.43
N SER A 442 47.05 -11.56 28.59
CA SER A 442 48.17 -10.64 28.29
C SER A 442 49.22 -10.60 29.40
N THR A 443 48.89 -11.04 30.63
CA THR A 443 49.80 -10.93 31.79
C THR A 443 50.67 -12.18 31.98
N TYR A 444 50.33 -13.30 31.32
CA TYR A 444 51.14 -14.52 31.28
C TYR A 444 51.79 -14.73 29.91
N GLY A 445 52.69 -13.82 29.55
CA GLY A 445 53.77 -14.15 28.61
C GLY A 445 54.84 -14.98 29.33
N PRO A 446 55.39 -16.04 28.72
CA PRO A 446 56.38 -16.88 29.39
C PRO A 446 57.65 -16.07 29.64
N LEU A 447 57.95 -15.85 30.92
CA LEU A 447 59.32 -15.62 31.39
C LEU A 447 60.12 -16.88 31.06
N HIS A 448 60.64 -16.94 29.83
CA HIS A 448 61.75 -17.81 29.51
C HIS A 448 62.96 -17.30 30.30
N ALA A 449 63.16 -17.91 31.47
CA ALA A 449 64.39 -17.81 32.23
C ALA A 449 65.54 -18.35 31.38
N GLN A 450 66.60 -17.55 31.28
CA GLN A 450 67.93 -18.00 30.88
C GLN A 450 68.45 -19.02 31.89
N ASN A 451 69.14 -20.06 31.40
CA ASN A 451 70.44 -20.59 31.87
C ASN A 451 70.60 -22.07 31.48
N VAL A 452 71.42 -22.33 30.46
CA VAL A 452 72.72 -23.05 30.48
C VAL A 452 73.30 -22.97 29.07
#